data_AF-A0A135LWG2-F1
#
_entry.id   AF-A0A135LWG2-F1
#
_cell.length_a   1.000
_cell.length_b   1.000
_cell.length_c   1.000
_cell.angle_alpha   90.00
_cell.angle_beta   90.00
_cell.angle_gamma   90.00
#
_symmetry.space_group_name_H-M   'P 1'
#
loop_
_entity.id
_entity.type
_entity.pdbx_description
1 polymer ?
#
loop_
_entity_poly.entity_id
_entity_poly.type
_entity_poly.pdbx_seq_one_letter_code
_entity_poly.pdbx_strand_id
1 'polypeptide(L)'
;MTEPNPSPAFFTKYNEQTQSSIFSLPPEIRHEIFTYTLTSAPDTTQPPEKYGYCTRPGYETRHRTYTELLRTCKKVYMEAWFMPFIYSEHAFWMASLFRTPERIVTVEKMQQSLNLIHNRHGEVQGGCIRVFPQLYSLESTTDFNGIFMMRHFYPKSVTITIRYTDTWFWEDNQALCIDGAWGKWLVLPSSVTRFCIDIESIDRRKDEVDYIAGEMADQWRFKRADGTNMLAAKADTTVSRWTGSSMLGERRWLRDEVTPGQLQYYFATVTWRPSQEPLDAQRLNPPLRVNWDRPVFEDSHWHSIRESYLEEAGISMEVPASEVIAKAIADGYEPRGSDDSMSEYEFEEYPEDSDDDSDEDSDDGSEEKGGFQA
;
A
#
# COMPACT_ATOMS: atom_id res chain seq x y z
N MET A 1 23.26 22.70 -1.87
CA MET A 1 23.82 21.34 -1.67
C MET A 1 23.59 20.62 -2.97
N THR A 2 24.62 20.04 -3.58
CA THR A 2 24.47 19.26 -4.81
C THR A 2 23.55 18.07 -4.55
N GLU A 3 22.52 17.89 -5.39
CA GLU A 3 21.68 16.72 -5.31
C GLU A 3 22.53 15.45 -5.39
N PRO A 4 22.30 14.45 -4.52
CA PRO A 4 23.06 13.22 -4.56
C PRO A 4 22.83 12.52 -5.90
N ASN A 5 23.91 12.27 -6.65
CA ASN A 5 23.85 11.50 -7.89
C ASN A 5 23.25 10.11 -7.59
N PRO A 6 22.07 9.77 -8.14
CA PRO A 6 21.37 8.54 -7.82
C PRO A 6 21.99 7.30 -8.48
N SER A 7 23.07 7.46 -9.26
CA SER A 7 23.70 6.34 -9.97
C SER A 7 24.36 5.35 -9.00
N PRO A 8 24.08 4.04 -9.10
CA PRO A 8 24.70 3.04 -8.25
C PRO A 8 26.21 3.04 -8.46
N ALA A 9 26.97 2.94 -7.36
CA ALA A 9 28.41 3.01 -7.43
C ALA A 9 28.97 1.82 -8.23
N PHE A 10 29.69 2.12 -9.31
CA PHE A 10 30.36 1.10 -10.12
C PHE A 10 31.85 1.02 -9.77
N PHE A 11 32.29 -0.16 -9.32
CA PHE A 11 33.68 -0.39 -8.94
C PHE A 11 34.38 -1.29 -9.96
N THR A 12 35.34 -0.74 -10.69
CA THR A 12 36.25 -1.50 -11.58
C THR A 12 37.42 -2.16 -10.84
N LYS A 13 37.68 -1.73 -9.61
CA LYS A 13 38.72 -2.27 -8.72
C LYS A 13 38.17 -2.42 -7.30
N TYR A 14 38.27 -3.63 -6.76
CA TYR A 14 37.92 -3.96 -5.38
C TYR A 14 38.82 -5.09 -4.87
N ASN A 15 38.92 -5.21 -3.54
CA ASN A 15 39.59 -6.34 -2.90
C ASN A 15 38.66 -7.57 -2.97
N GLU A 16 39.19 -8.71 -3.38
CA GLU A 16 38.44 -9.97 -3.52
C GLU A 16 37.94 -10.55 -2.20
N GLN A 17 38.41 -10.04 -1.07
CA GLN A 17 38.03 -10.43 0.28
C GLN A 17 38.25 -11.92 0.55
N THR A 18 39.32 -12.51 0.01
CA THR A 18 39.64 -13.94 0.13
C THR A 18 39.89 -14.38 1.57
N GLN A 19 40.21 -13.45 2.47
CA GLN A 19 40.36 -13.69 3.90
C GLN A 19 39.03 -13.75 4.66
N SER A 20 37.91 -13.36 4.04
CA SER A 20 36.60 -13.34 4.68
C SER A 20 35.88 -14.67 4.49
N SER A 21 35.36 -15.25 5.58
CA SER A 21 34.59 -16.50 5.53
C SER A 21 33.37 -16.39 4.62
N ILE A 22 32.74 -15.21 4.51
CA ILE A 22 31.56 -15.04 3.63
C ILE A 22 31.90 -15.30 2.16
N PHE A 23 33.10 -14.93 1.70
CA PHE A 23 33.55 -15.13 0.32
C PHE A 23 34.23 -16.48 0.08
N SER A 24 34.38 -17.29 1.14
CA SER A 24 34.69 -18.71 1.00
C SER A 24 33.44 -19.56 0.74
N LEU A 25 32.25 -19.01 0.99
CA LEU A 25 30.98 -19.68 0.73
C LEU A 25 30.63 -19.66 -0.77
N PRO A 26 29.90 -20.68 -1.26
CA PRO A 26 29.32 -20.65 -2.60
C PRO A 26 28.41 -19.42 -2.81
N PRO A 27 28.32 -18.89 -4.06
CA PRO A 27 27.45 -17.75 -4.37
C PRO A 27 26.01 -17.91 -3.93
N GLU A 28 25.47 -19.12 -3.99
CA GLU A 28 24.09 -19.46 -3.60
C GLU A 28 23.87 -19.21 -2.10
N ILE A 29 24.84 -19.60 -1.27
CA ILE A 29 24.76 -19.39 0.19
C ILE A 29 24.94 -17.91 0.52
N ARG A 30 25.83 -17.19 -0.18
CA ARG A 30 25.95 -15.75 -0.02
C ARG A 30 24.66 -15.03 -0.39
N HIS A 31 24.03 -15.46 -1.47
CA HIS A 31 22.75 -14.94 -1.92
C HIS A 31 21.65 -15.10 -0.88
N GLU A 32 21.55 -16.27 -0.23
CA GLU A 32 20.61 -16.48 0.87
C GLU A 32 20.91 -15.56 2.05
N ILE A 33 22.18 -15.48 2.49
CA ILE A 33 22.59 -14.57 3.56
C ILE A 33 22.20 -13.13 3.22
N PHE A 34 22.53 -12.67 2.02
CA PHE A 34 22.22 -11.32 1.55
C PHE A 34 20.71 -11.07 1.51
N THR A 35 19.94 -12.04 1.01
CA THR A 35 18.47 -11.97 1.02
C THR A 35 17.96 -11.78 2.44
N TYR A 36 18.35 -12.62 3.41
CA TYR A 36 17.89 -12.48 4.80
C TYR A 36 18.30 -11.16 5.44
N THR A 37 19.52 -10.69 5.17
CA THR A 37 20.03 -9.44 5.77
C THR A 37 19.48 -8.16 5.14
N LEU A 38 19.14 -8.19 3.84
CA LEU A 38 18.74 -7.02 3.06
C LEU A 38 17.22 -6.98 2.80
N THR A 39 16.47 -7.99 3.23
CA THR A 39 15.02 -7.93 3.26
C THR A 39 14.57 -6.94 4.34
N SER A 40 13.57 -6.15 4.01
CA SER A 40 12.98 -5.18 4.94
C SER A 40 12.34 -5.89 6.14
N ALA A 41 12.55 -5.34 7.34
CA ALA A 41 12.02 -5.88 8.60
C ALA A 41 11.47 -4.75 9.50
N PRO A 42 10.58 -5.06 10.46
CA PRO A 42 10.08 -4.10 11.44
C PRO A 42 11.21 -3.34 12.16
N ASP A 43 11.15 -2.00 12.16
CA ASP A 43 12.12 -1.15 12.87
C ASP A 43 11.86 -1.18 14.38
N THR A 44 12.61 -2.03 15.08
CA THR A 44 12.53 -2.17 16.55
C THR A 44 13.03 -0.96 17.33
N THR A 45 13.60 0.06 16.66
CA THR A 45 14.07 1.29 17.32
C THR A 45 12.96 2.30 17.58
N GLN A 46 11.81 2.14 16.93
CA GLN A 46 10.65 3.01 17.09
C GLN A 46 9.51 2.23 17.74
N PRO A 47 8.73 2.85 18.66
CA PRO A 47 7.53 2.21 19.15
C PRO A 47 6.54 1.99 17.99
N PRO A 48 5.71 0.93 18.06
CA PRO A 48 4.63 0.75 17.11
C PRO A 48 3.74 1.99 17.05
N GLU A 49 3.37 2.37 15.84
CA GLU A 49 2.28 3.32 15.65
C GLU A 49 1.02 2.65 16.19
N LYS A 50 0.44 3.22 17.25
CA LYS A 50 -0.67 2.58 17.97
C LYS A 50 -2.02 3.01 17.42
N TYR A 51 -2.07 4.18 16.80
CA TYR A 51 -3.28 4.88 16.40
C TYR A 51 -3.15 5.29 14.94
N GLY A 52 -4.25 5.27 14.21
CA GLY A 52 -4.27 5.71 12.82
C GLY A 52 -4.62 4.61 11.82
N TYR A 53 -5.02 5.04 10.63
CA TYR A 53 -5.60 4.18 9.60
C TYR A 53 -4.63 3.17 8.99
N CYS A 54 -3.32 3.37 9.15
CA CYS A 54 -2.28 2.57 8.52
C CYS A 54 -1.78 1.41 9.40
N THR A 55 -2.06 1.45 10.71
CA THR A 55 -1.57 0.45 11.68
C THR A 55 -2.27 -0.88 11.45
N ARG A 56 -1.52 -1.94 11.15
CA ARG A 56 -2.04 -3.30 10.92
C ARG A 56 -0.94 -4.37 11.02
N PRO A 57 -1.28 -5.68 11.04
CA PRO A 57 -0.28 -6.75 11.08
C PRO A 57 0.74 -6.66 9.94
N GLY A 58 2.02 -6.63 10.29
CA GLY A 58 3.12 -6.43 9.35
C GLY A 58 3.36 -4.98 8.92
N TYR A 59 2.66 -4.01 9.51
CA TYR A 59 2.82 -2.56 9.32
C TYR A 59 2.70 -1.81 10.66
N GLU A 60 2.89 -2.49 11.79
CA GLU A 60 2.77 -1.91 13.12
C GLU A 60 3.88 -0.90 13.41
N THR A 61 5.04 -1.11 12.78
CA THR A 61 6.18 -0.19 12.82
C THR A 61 6.59 0.13 11.40
N ARG A 62 7.33 1.23 11.25
CA ARG A 62 8.01 1.51 10.00
C ARG A 62 8.94 0.35 9.69
N HIS A 63 8.87 -0.15 8.47
CA HIS A 63 9.78 -1.18 7.99
C HIS A 63 11.10 -0.53 7.58
N ARG A 64 12.21 -1.12 8.01
CA ARG A 64 13.57 -0.68 7.67
C ARG A 64 14.28 -1.76 6.88
N THR A 65 14.87 -1.35 5.77
CA THR A 65 15.88 -2.15 5.08
C THR A 65 17.26 -1.85 5.67
N TYR A 66 17.88 -2.85 6.30
CA TYR A 66 19.20 -2.74 6.92
C TYR A 66 20.30 -2.80 5.86
N THR A 67 20.73 -1.62 5.38
CA THR A 67 21.73 -1.49 4.30
C THR A 67 23.18 -1.45 4.80
N GLU A 68 23.43 -1.65 6.10
CA GLU A 68 24.76 -1.64 6.70
C GLU A 68 25.69 -2.64 6.05
N LEU A 69 25.17 -3.82 5.69
CA LEU A 69 25.92 -4.85 4.99
C LEU A 69 26.48 -4.34 3.65
N LEU A 70 25.71 -3.56 2.89
CA LEU A 70 26.14 -2.98 1.61
C LEU A 70 27.30 -2.00 1.77
N ARG A 71 27.48 -1.44 2.96
CA ARG A 71 28.56 -0.49 3.28
C ARG A 71 29.85 -1.17 3.73
N THR A 72 29.84 -2.48 3.94
CA THR A 72 31.02 -3.21 4.46
C THR A 72 32.16 -3.27 3.46
N CYS A 73 31.89 -3.61 2.20
CA CYS A 73 32.89 -3.60 1.14
C CYS A 73 32.26 -3.52 -0.26
N LYS A 74 33.08 -3.10 -1.23
CA LYS A 74 32.69 -2.97 -2.64
C LYS A 74 32.17 -4.27 -3.24
N LYS A 75 32.73 -5.42 -2.85
CA LYS A 75 32.32 -6.74 -3.41
C LYS A 75 30.90 -7.10 -2.99
N VAL A 76 30.56 -6.92 -1.70
CA VAL A 76 29.17 -7.07 -1.21
C VAL A 76 28.23 -6.09 -1.92
N TYR A 77 28.62 -4.81 -2.02
CA TYR A 77 27.81 -3.82 -2.73
C TYR A 77 27.52 -4.24 -4.17
N MET A 78 28.56 -4.64 -4.92
CA MET A 78 28.41 -5.06 -6.32
C MET A 78 27.51 -6.29 -6.50
N GLU A 79 27.51 -7.22 -5.54
CA GLU A 79 26.71 -8.45 -5.58
C GLU A 79 25.25 -8.22 -5.13
N ALA A 80 24.99 -7.26 -4.24
CA ALA A 80 23.74 -7.24 -3.48
C ALA A 80 22.99 -5.89 -3.42
N TRP A 81 23.52 -4.79 -4.00
CA TRP A 81 22.92 -3.45 -3.81
C TRP A 81 21.44 -3.33 -4.25
N PHE A 82 21.00 -4.15 -5.21
CA PHE A 82 19.63 -4.15 -5.74
C PHE A 82 18.68 -5.05 -4.95
N MET A 83 19.21 -5.93 -4.08
CA MET A 83 18.43 -6.89 -3.31
C MET A 83 17.34 -6.25 -2.42
N PRO A 84 17.59 -5.10 -1.75
CA PRO A 84 16.53 -4.36 -1.05
C PRO A 84 15.28 -4.11 -1.90
N PHE A 85 15.44 -3.87 -3.20
CA PHE A 85 14.33 -3.60 -4.10
C PHE A 85 13.64 -4.89 -4.54
N ILE A 86 14.36 -5.98 -4.78
CA ILE A 86 13.75 -7.19 -5.35
C ILE A 86 13.23 -8.19 -4.29
N TYR A 87 13.52 -7.98 -3.01
CA TYR A 87 12.98 -8.82 -1.92
C TYR A 87 11.99 -8.11 -1.01
N SER A 88 11.88 -6.79 -1.10
CA SER A 88 10.88 -6.05 -0.33
C SER A 88 9.50 -6.15 -0.97
N GLU A 89 8.49 -6.06 -0.10
CA GLU A 89 7.16 -5.66 -0.53
C GLU A 89 7.12 -4.14 -0.72
N HIS A 90 6.67 -3.70 -1.89
CA HIS A 90 6.49 -2.30 -2.23
C HIS A 90 5.03 -1.93 -2.06
N ALA A 91 4.74 -1.10 -1.06
CA ALA A 91 3.41 -0.63 -0.74
C ALA A 91 3.13 0.71 -1.46
N PHE A 92 2.07 0.73 -2.27
CA PHE A 92 1.53 1.94 -2.90
C PHE A 92 0.18 2.27 -2.29
N TRP A 93 -0.10 3.55 -2.09
CA TRP A 93 -1.30 4.02 -1.43
C TRP A 93 -2.12 4.87 -2.40
N MET A 94 -3.35 4.45 -2.67
CA MET A 94 -4.32 5.14 -3.53
C MET A 94 -5.46 5.65 -2.64
N ALA A 95 -5.14 6.61 -1.78
CA ALA A 95 -6.03 7.09 -0.74
C ALA A 95 -5.74 8.57 -0.45
N SER A 96 -6.68 9.23 0.22
CA SER A 96 -6.50 10.57 0.82
C SER A 96 -5.26 10.63 1.72
N LEU A 97 -4.64 11.80 1.79
CA LEU A 97 -3.39 12.03 2.52
C LEU A 97 -3.46 11.57 3.99
N PHE A 98 -4.59 11.76 4.66
CA PHE A 98 -4.80 11.33 6.06
C PHE A 98 -4.88 9.81 6.25
N ARG A 99 -4.92 9.03 5.16
CA ARG A 99 -5.04 7.57 5.16
C ARG A 99 -3.84 6.87 4.53
N THR A 100 -2.77 7.62 4.30
CA THR A 100 -1.47 7.12 3.85
C THR A 100 -0.40 7.38 4.92
N PRO A 101 0.70 6.60 4.93
CA PRO A 101 1.84 6.92 5.78
C PRO A 101 2.49 8.25 5.37
N GLU A 102 3.10 8.95 6.34
CA GLU A 102 3.83 10.21 6.11
C GLU A 102 4.88 10.14 4.99
N ARG A 103 5.48 8.96 4.78
CA ARG A 103 6.49 8.73 3.75
C ARG A 103 6.08 7.57 2.86
N ILE A 104 5.80 7.88 1.60
CA ILE A 104 5.49 6.91 0.55
C ILE A 104 6.54 6.95 -0.56
N VAL A 105 6.77 5.81 -1.20
CA VAL A 105 7.55 5.74 -2.44
C VAL A 105 6.61 5.98 -3.61
N THR A 106 6.91 6.97 -4.44
CA THR A 106 6.12 7.27 -5.64
C THR A 106 6.50 6.32 -6.78
N VAL A 107 5.61 6.24 -7.78
CA VAL A 107 5.86 5.46 -8.99
C VAL A 107 7.07 6.00 -9.75
N GLU A 108 7.29 7.33 -9.81
CA GLU A 108 8.49 7.87 -10.50
C GLU A 108 9.78 7.44 -9.79
N LYS A 109 9.85 7.58 -8.45
CA LYS A 109 11.04 7.20 -7.68
C LYS A 109 11.34 5.70 -7.78
N MET A 110 10.30 4.87 -7.78
CA MET A 110 10.44 3.44 -8.02
C MET A 110 10.93 3.16 -9.44
N GLN A 111 10.35 3.81 -10.46
CA GLN A 111 10.75 3.66 -11.85
C GLN A 111 12.22 4.05 -12.10
N GLN A 112 12.70 5.13 -11.48
CA GLN A 112 14.12 5.52 -11.53
C GLN A 112 15.02 4.40 -11.00
N SER A 113 14.66 3.82 -9.85
CA SER A 113 15.40 2.71 -9.25
C SER A 113 15.40 1.46 -10.13
N LEU A 114 14.26 1.13 -10.72
CA LEU A 114 14.11 0.00 -11.65
C LEU A 114 14.97 0.16 -12.91
N ASN A 115 15.03 1.37 -13.48
CA ASN A 115 15.88 1.67 -14.63
C ASN A 115 17.36 1.44 -14.29
N LEU A 116 17.81 1.88 -13.11
CA LEU A 116 19.18 1.69 -12.65
C LEU A 116 19.53 0.20 -12.47
N ILE A 117 18.61 -0.57 -11.89
CA ILE A 117 18.78 -2.02 -11.71
C ILE A 117 18.87 -2.69 -13.08
N HIS A 118 17.95 -2.34 -13.99
CA HIS A 118 17.90 -2.94 -15.33
C HIS A 118 19.16 -2.64 -16.15
N ASN A 119 19.61 -1.39 -16.16
CA ASN A 119 20.81 -0.98 -16.87
C ASN A 119 22.07 -1.73 -16.39
N ARG A 120 22.05 -2.21 -15.15
CA ARG A 120 23.20 -2.86 -14.51
C ARG A 120 23.16 -4.38 -14.56
N HIS A 121 21.98 -4.97 -14.36
CA HIS A 121 21.79 -6.40 -14.15
C HIS A 121 20.87 -7.05 -15.17
N GLY A 122 20.23 -6.28 -16.05
CA GLY A 122 19.22 -6.76 -16.98
C GLY A 122 17.88 -7.03 -16.30
N GLU A 123 17.14 -8.03 -16.77
CA GLU A 123 15.89 -8.44 -16.14
C GLU A 123 16.18 -9.10 -14.79
N VAL A 124 15.62 -8.53 -13.71
CA VAL A 124 15.69 -9.10 -12.37
C VAL A 124 14.27 -9.38 -11.89
N GLN A 125 13.96 -10.66 -11.70
CA GLN A 125 12.67 -11.08 -11.18
C GLN A 125 12.66 -11.02 -9.66
N GLY A 126 11.62 -10.41 -9.11
CA GLY A 126 11.47 -10.25 -7.68
C GLY A 126 10.50 -9.15 -7.30
N GLY A 127 10.23 -9.06 -6.02
CA GLY A 127 9.35 -8.07 -5.42
C GLY A 127 7.91 -8.57 -5.28
N CYS A 128 7.24 -7.97 -4.31
CA CYS A 128 5.81 -8.06 -4.10
C CYS A 128 5.25 -6.64 -4.22
N ILE A 129 4.11 -6.48 -4.88
CA ILE A 129 3.36 -5.22 -4.85
C ILE A 129 2.23 -5.39 -3.85
N ARG A 130 2.06 -4.40 -2.97
CA ARG A 130 0.82 -4.20 -2.25
C ARG A 130 0.24 -2.84 -2.57
N VAL A 131 -1.03 -2.79 -2.91
CA VAL A 131 -1.77 -1.55 -3.15
C VAL A 131 -2.82 -1.40 -2.07
N PHE A 132 -2.88 -0.23 -1.44
CA PHE A 132 -3.86 0.15 -0.45
C PHE A 132 -4.75 1.24 -1.00
N PRO A 133 -5.86 0.89 -1.65
CA PRO A 133 -6.76 1.89 -2.16
C PRO A 133 -7.93 2.17 -1.21
N GLN A 134 -8.36 3.43 -1.17
CA GLN A 134 -9.75 3.74 -0.84
C GLN A 134 -10.65 3.39 -2.02
N LEU A 135 -11.86 2.88 -1.76
CA LEU A 135 -12.79 2.45 -2.81
C LEU A 135 -13.12 3.57 -3.79
N TYR A 136 -13.26 4.82 -3.35
CA TYR A 136 -13.52 5.94 -4.26
C TYR A 136 -12.40 6.11 -5.30
N SER A 137 -11.14 5.89 -4.90
CA SER A 137 -9.98 5.98 -5.79
C SER A 137 -9.86 4.73 -6.66
N LEU A 138 -10.08 3.53 -6.08
CA LEU A 138 -10.05 2.28 -6.83
C LEU A 138 -11.10 2.21 -7.93
N GLU A 139 -12.34 2.59 -7.60
CA GLU A 139 -13.48 2.43 -8.51
C GLU A 139 -13.51 3.50 -9.61
N SER A 140 -12.80 4.62 -9.41
CA SER A 140 -12.64 5.69 -10.41
C SER A 140 -11.37 5.55 -11.26
N THR A 141 -10.41 4.72 -10.86
CA THR A 141 -9.13 4.59 -11.57
C THR A 141 -9.28 3.95 -12.95
N THR A 142 -8.41 4.36 -13.88
CA THR A 142 -8.28 3.76 -15.22
C THR A 142 -6.86 3.27 -15.50
N ASP A 143 -5.89 3.57 -14.65
CA ASP A 143 -4.47 3.29 -14.87
C ASP A 143 -3.71 2.87 -13.61
N PHE A 144 -4.38 2.84 -12.44
CA PHE A 144 -3.77 2.55 -11.14
C PHE A 144 -2.59 3.48 -10.84
N ASN A 145 -2.69 4.77 -11.20
CA ASN A 145 -1.63 5.77 -11.04
C ASN A 145 -0.28 5.28 -11.63
N GLY A 146 -0.33 4.51 -12.71
CA GLY A 146 0.85 3.95 -13.38
C GLY A 146 1.56 2.81 -12.64
N ILE A 147 1.06 2.32 -11.49
CA ILE A 147 1.74 1.26 -10.69
C ILE A 147 2.05 0.03 -11.54
N PHE A 148 1.09 -0.43 -12.35
CA PHE A 148 1.25 -1.63 -13.18
C PHE A 148 1.85 -1.34 -14.57
N MET A 149 2.15 -0.07 -14.86
CA MET A 149 2.80 0.37 -16.10
C MET A 149 4.31 0.56 -15.94
N MET A 150 4.84 0.42 -14.72
CA MET A 150 6.27 0.51 -14.46
C MET A 150 7.08 -0.48 -15.31
N ARG A 151 8.07 0.04 -16.03
CA ARG A 151 9.00 -0.72 -16.84
C ARG A 151 10.04 -1.41 -15.97
N HIS A 152 10.51 -2.55 -16.46
CA HIS A 152 11.53 -3.38 -15.80
C HIS A 152 11.14 -3.87 -14.41
N PHE A 153 9.84 -3.84 -14.09
CA PHE A 153 9.33 -4.39 -12.85
C PHE A 153 8.69 -5.74 -13.10
N TYR A 154 9.22 -6.77 -12.43
CA TYR A 154 8.81 -8.15 -12.63
C TYR A 154 8.34 -8.80 -11.32
N PRO A 155 7.28 -8.26 -10.68
CA PRO A 155 6.79 -8.77 -9.41
C PRO A 155 6.17 -10.17 -9.57
N LYS A 156 6.40 -11.05 -8.58
CA LYS A 156 5.80 -12.38 -8.57
C LYS A 156 4.40 -12.39 -8.00
N SER A 157 4.11 -11.46 -7.07
CA SER A 157 2.82 -11.32 -6.45
C SER A 157 2.36 -9.88 -6.34
N VAL A 158 1.06 -9.68 -6.54
CA VAL A 158 0.36 -8.41 -6.37
C VAL A 158 -0.79 -8.63 -5.37
N THR A 159 -0.94 -7.72 -4.42
CA THR A 159 -2.04 -7.74 -3.45
C THR A 159 -2.72 -6.37 -3.43
N ILE A 160 -4.04 -6.33 -3.57
CA ILE A 160 -4.84 -5.13 -3.28
C ILE A 160 -5.49 -5.36 -1.91
N THR A 161 -5.25 -4.48 -0.94
CA THR A 161 -5.90 -4.54 0.37
C THR A 161 -6.92 -3.42 0.51
N ILE A 162 -8.20 -3.78 0.52
CA ILE A 162 -9.30 -2.86 0.84
C ILE A 162 -9.52 -2.92 2.36
N ARG A 163 -9.10 -1.87 3.07
CA ARG A 163 -9.23 -1.77 4.54
C ARG A 163 -10.67 -1.49 4.94
N TYR A 164 -11.01 -1.77 6.20
CA TYR A 164 -12.33 -1.52 6.76
C TYR A 164 -12.74 -0.06 6.53
N THR A 165 -11.81 0.84 6.83
CA THR A 165 -11.98 2.29 6.75
C THR A 165 -11.83 2.87 5.35
N ASP A 166 -11.58 2.02 4.35
CA ASP A 166 -11.41 2.43 2.96
C ASP A 166 -12.67 2.11 2.13
N THR A 167 -13.69 1.56 2.77
CA THR A 167 -14.98 1.24 2.14
C THR A 167 -15.91 2.45 2.14
N TRP A 168 -16.87 2.46 1.22
CA TRP A 168 -17.85 3.56 1.10
C TRP A 168 -18.64 3.74 2.40
N PHE A 169 -18.60 4.96 2.95
CA PHE A 169 -19.41 5.38 4.11
C PHE A 169 -19.35 4.38 5.28
N TRP A 170 -18.15 3.84 5.56
CA TRP A 170 -17.93 2.94 6.67
C TRP A 170 -18.22 3.61 8.02
N GLU A 171 -18.03 4.93 8.08
CA GLU A 171 -18.36 5.79 9.21
C GLU A 171 -19.84 5.71 9.57
N ASP A 172 -20.71 5.64 8.57
CA ASP A 172 -22.18 5.56 8.72
C ASP A 172 -22.68 4.10 8.75
N ASN A 173 -21.77 3.14 8.97
CA ASN A 173 -22.09 1.72 8.98
C ASN A 173 -22.79 1.29 7.69
N GLN A 174 -22.50 1.86 6.50
CA GLN A 174 -23.15 1.41 5.26
C GLN A 174 -22.74 -0.01 4.85
N ALA A 175 -23.62 -0.70 4.13
CA ALA A 175 -23.41 -2.08 3.69
C ALA A 175 -22.21 -2.19 2.75
N LEU A 176 -21.45 -3.28 2.86
CA LEU A 176 -20.25 -3.45 2.05
C LEU A 176 -20.67 -3.61 0.58
N CYS A 177 -20.11 -2.76 -0.27
CA CYS A 177 -20.25 -2.85 -1.69
C CYS A 177 -18.91 -2.51 -2.34
N ILE A 178 -18.61 -3.20 -3.44
CA ILE A 178 -17.39 -3.01 -4.21
C ILE A 178 -17.78 -3.09 -5.68
N ASP A 179 -17.57 -2.00 -6.43
CA ASP A 179 -17.68 -2.04 -7.88
C ASP A 179 -16.50 -2.82 -8.46
N GLY A 180 -16.74 -3.69 -9.44
CA GLY A 180 -15.71 -4.49 -10.09
C GLY A 180 -15.22 -3.93 -11.43
N ALA A 181 -15.83 -2.85 -11.93
CA ALA A 181 -15.58 -2.30 -13.25
C ALA A 181 -14.13 -1.85 -13.46
N TRP A 182 -13.41 -1.45 -12.40
CA TRP A 182 -11.98 -1.12 -12.46
C TRP A 182 -11.12 -2.31 -12.91
N GLY A 183 -11.57 -3.55 -12.68
CA GLY A 183 -10.83 -4.75 -13.06
C GLY A 183 -10.62 -4.88 -14.57
N LYS A 184 -11.42 -4.19 -15.39
CA LYS A 184 -11.21 -4.14 -16.85
C LYS A 184 -9.96 -3.34 -17.25
N TRP A 185 -9.53 -2.41 -16.40
CA TRP A 185 -8.36 -1.56 -16.59
C TRP A 185 -7.11 -2.16 -15.97
N LEU A 186 -7.27 -3.09 -15.02
CA LEU A 186 -6.15 -3.79 -14.41
C LEU A 186 -5.56 -4.83 -15.36
N VAL A 187 -4.36 -4.56 -15.87
CA VAL A 187 -3.53 -5.53 -16.59
C VAL A 187 -2.31 -5.86 -15.74
N LEU A 188 -2.25 -7.08 -15.22
CA LEU A 188 -1.15 -7.52 -14.36
C LEU A 188 0.12 -7.79 -15.20
N PRO A 189 1.34 -7.51 -14.68
CA PRO A 189 2.58 -7.89 -15.35
C PRO A 189 2.64 -9.40 -15.67
N SER A 190 3.31 -9.75 -16.78
CA SER A 190 3.46 -11.16 -17.19
C SER A 190 4.27 -12.00 -16.18
N SER A 191 5.02 -11.39 -15.28
CA SER A 191 5.73 -12.07 -14.18
C SER A 191 4.82 -12.49 -13.02
N VAL A 192 3.60 -11.95 -12.91
CA VAL A 192 2.70 -12.22 -11.79
C VAL A 192 2.19 -13.65 -11.83
N THR A 193 2.41 -14.38 -10.75
CA THR A 193 1.93 -15.75 -10.55
C THR A 193 0.84 -15.85 -9.48
N ARG A 194 0.71 -14.80 -8.66
CA ARG A 194 -0.30 -14.70 -7.60
C ARG A 194 -0.86 -13.28 -7.54
N PHE A 195 -2.15 -13.13 -7.74
CA PHE A 195 -2.86 -11.88 -7.48
C PHE A 195 -3.84 -12.09 -6.35
N CYS A 196 -3.82 -11.21 -5.35
CA CYS A 196 -4.67 -11.31 -4.16
C CYS A 196 -5.49 -10.03 -4.00
N ILE A 197 -6.72 -10.19 -3.52
CA ILE A 197 -7.52 -9.08 -2.97
C ILE A 197 -7.84 -9.44 -1.54
N ASP A 198 -7.39 -8.61 -0.60
CA ASP A 198 -7.75 -8.70 0.80
C ASP A 198 -8.91 -7.74 1.08
N ILE A 199 -10.01 -8.26 1.64
CA ILE A 199 -11.17 -7.48 2.04
C ILE A 199 -11.21 -7.48 3.57
N GLU A 200 -11.02 -6.31 4.18
CA GLU A 200 -11.10 -6.12 5.62
C GLU A 200 -12.46 -5.59 6.04
N SER A 201 -12.97 -6.11 7.15
CA SER A 201 -13.94 -5.40 7.95
C SER A 201 -13.76 -5.74 9.43
N ILE A 202 -14.67 -5.28 10.26
CA ILE A 202 -14.80 -5.67 11.66
C ILE A 202 -15.55 -7.01 11.77
N ASP A 203 -15.24 -7.84 12.78
CA ASP A 203 -15.74 -9.22 12.90
C ASP A 203 -17.26 -9.33 12.99
N ARG A 204 -17.93 -8.30 13.51
CA ARG A 204 -19.40 -8.22 13.49
C ARG A 204 -19.99 -8.19 12.08
N ARG A 205 -19.19 -7.86 11.06
CA ARG A 205 -19.55 -7.81 9.63
C ARG A 205 -18.91 -8.92 8.80
N LYS A 206 -18.38 -9.97 9.44
CA LYS A 206 -17.71 -11.09 8.73
C LYS A 206 -18.57 -11.74 7.65
N ASP A 207 -19.88 -11.84 7.86
CA ASP A 207 -20.79 -12.47 6.89
C ASP A 207 -20.87 -11.64 5.58
N GLU A 208 -20.75 -10.30 5.68
CA GLU A 208 -20.66 -9.43 4.50
C GLU A 208 -19.34 -9.66 3.75
N VAL A 209 -18.23 -9.77 4.50
CA VAL A 209 -16.90 -10.03 3.93
C VAL A 209 -16.85 -11.41 3.24
N ASP A 210 -17.34 -12.46 3.90
CA ASP A 210 -17.35 -13.82 3.38
C ASP A 210 -18.21 -13.93 2.12
N TYR A 211 -19.37 -13.29 2.10
CA TYR A 211 -20.22 -13.25 0.92
C TYR A 211 -19.55 -12.53 -0.25
N ILE A 212 -19.05 -11.31 -0.04
CA ILE A 212 -18.39 -10.54 -1.09
C ILE A 212 -17.15 -11.28 -1.60
N ALA A 213 -16.33 -11.86 -0.72
CA ALA A 213 -15.18 -12.67 -1.10
C ALA A 213 -15.58 -13.90 -1.92
N GLY A 214 -16.68 -14.58 -1.55
CA GLY A 214 -17.23 -15.71 -2.29
C GLY A 214 -17.69 -15.33 -3.69
N GLU A 215 -18.50 -14.28 -3.81
CA GLU A 215 -18.98 -13.78 -5.10
C GLU A 215 -17.83 -13.27 -5.97
N MET A 216 -16.82 -12.65 -5.34
CA MET A 216 -15.60 -12.18 -6.00
C MET A 216 -14.79 -13.34 -6.58
N ALA A 217 -14.56 -14.40 -5.82
CA ALA A 217 -13.91 -15.62 -6.33
C ALA A 217 -14.66 -16.22 -7.52
N ASP A 218 -15.99 -16.28 -7.41
CA ASP A 218 -16.84 -16.95 -8.40
C ASP A 218 -16.95 -16.14 -9.70
N GLN A 219 -17.06 -14.82 -9.62
CA GLN A 219 -17.44 -13.95 -10.75
C GLN A 219 -16.32 -13.07 -11.28
N TRP A 220 -15.30 -12.75 -10.48
CA TRP A 220 -14.24 -11.82 -10.91
C TRP A 220 -13.06 -12.52 -11.55
N ARG A 221 -12.48 -11.86 -12.55
CA ARG A 221 -11.49 -12.35 -13.49
C ARG A 221 -10.55 -11.21 -13.85
N PHE A 222 -9.28 -11.53 -13.98
CA PHE A 222 -8.25 -10.56 -14.32
C PHE A 222 -7.38 -11.06 -15.45
N LYS A 223 -6.69 -10.15 -16.13
CA LYS A 223 -5.79 -10.46 -17.24
C LYS A 223 -4.36 -10.13 -16.89
N ARG A 224 -3.44 -10.98 -17.35
CA ARG A 224 -2.01 -10.67 -17.41
C ARG A 224 -1.65 -10.07 -18.77
N ALA A 225 -0.55 -9.34 -18.81
CA ALA A 225 -0.04 -8.65 -20.00
C ALA A 225 0.31 -9.61 -21.15
N ASP A 226 0.59 -10.88 -20.85
CA ASP A 226 0.82 -11.93 -21.85
C ASP A 226 -0.49 -12.56 -22.39
N GLY A 227 -1.65 -12.04 -21.99
CA GLY A 227 -2.97 -12.55 -22.34
C GLY A 227 -3.45 -13.71 -21.48
N THR A 228 -2.66 -14.19 -20.52
CA THR A 228 -3.07 -15.27 -19.61
C THR A 228 -4.16 -14.79 -18.67
N ASN A 229 -5.17 -15.63 -18.46
CA ASN A 229 -6.27 -15.36 -17.58
C ASN A 229 -5.90 -15.69 -16.13
N MET A 230 -6.42 -14.89 -15.20
CA MET A 230 -6.24 -15.09 -13.78
C MET A 230 -7.58 -15.49 -13.18
N LEU A 231 -7.65 -16.70 -12.62
CA LEU A 231 -8.84 -17.27 -12.01
C LEU A 231 -8.64 -17.53 -10.53
N ALA A 232 -9.69 -17.30 -9.74
CA ALA A 232 -9.73 -17.68 -8.35
C ALA A 232 -10.46 -19.01 -8.17
N ALA A 233 -10.03 -19.77 -7.18
CA ALA A 233 -10.78 -20.90 -6.67
C ALA A 233 -11.34 -20.52 -5.31
N LYS A 234 -12.66 -20.66 -5.11
CA LYS A 234 -13.31 -20.33 -3.83
C LYS A 234 -12.68 -21.07 -2.65
N ALA A 235 -12.25 -22.32 -2.85
CA ALA A 235 -11.57 -23.14 -1.87
C ALA A 235 -10.20 -22.59 -1.41
N ASP A 236 -9.58 -21.72 -2.20
CA ASP A 236 -8.31 -21.07 -1.87
C ASP A 236 -8.51 -19.74 -1.11
N THR A 237 -9.77 -19.35 -0.87
CA THR A 237 -10.07 -18.18 -0.05
C THR A 237 -9.64 -18.47 1.38
N THR A 238 -8.80 -17.60 1.92
CA THR A 238 -8.33 -17.72 3.30
C THR A 238 -8.90 -16.60 4.15
N VAL A 239 -9.10 -16.88 5.43
CA VAL A 239 -9.65 -15.93 6.39
C VAL A 239 -8.73 -15.80 7.59
N SER A 240 -8.57 -14.57 8.07
CA SER A 240 -7.73 -14.25 9.22
C SER A 240 -8.38 -13.18 10.08
N ARG A 241 -7.87 -13.03 11.31
CA ARG A 241 -8.36 -12.07 12.30
C ARG A 241 -7.19 -11.41 12.97
N TRP A 242 -7.38 -10.16 13.36
CA TRP A 242 -6.43 -9.44 14.18
C TRP A 242 -7.15 -8.40 15.05
N THR A 243 -6.50 -7.97 16.11
CA THR A 243 -7.05 -6.98 17.05
C THR A 243 -6.25 -5.70 16.93
N GLY A 244 -6.93 -4.59 16.72
CA GLY A 244 -6.32 -3.27 16.60
C GLY A 244 -6.98 -2.25 17.50
N SER A 245 -6.41 -1.04 17.53
CA SER A 245 -6.97 0.08 18.29
C SER A 245 -8.30 0.53 17.68
N SER A 246 -9.23 1.02 18.51
CA SER A 246 -10.40 1.77 18.05
C SER A 246 -10.12 3.24 17.79
N MET A 247 -8.89 3.72 18.02
CA MET A 247 -8.44 5.07 17.65
C MET A 247 -8.04 5.13 16.18
N LEU A 248 -8.91 5.71 15.36
CA LEU A 248 -8.73 5.87 13.92
C LEU A 248 -9.06 7.32 13.54
N GLY A 249 -8.09 8.03 12.95
CA GLY A 249 -8.23 9.44 12.56
C GLY A 249 -8.62 10.35 13.73
N GLU A 250 -7.85 10.30 14.81
CA GLU A 250 -8.05 11.13 16.02
C GLU A 250 -9.43 10.95 16.67
N ARG A 251 -10.06 9.80 16.43
CA ARG A 251 -11.38 9.46 16.95
C ARG A 251 -11.39 8.04 17.48
N ARG A 252 -12.01 7.86 18.64
CA ARG A 252 -12.32 6.54 19.21
C ARG A 252 -13.63 6.04 18.64
N TRP A 253 -13.62 4.95 17.88
CA TRP A 253 -14.79 4.35 17.24
C TRP A 253 -15.53 3.40 18.18
N LEU A 254 -16.43 3.96 18.98
CA LEU A 254 -17.14 3.28 20.07
C LEU A 254 -18.11 2.20 19.58
N ARG A 255 -18.78 2.44 18.45
CA ARG A 255 -19.77 1.51 17.87
C ARG A 255 -19.20 0.10 17.66
N ASP A 256 -17.94 0.02 17.29
CA ASP A 256 -17.32 -1.21 16.76
C ASP A 256 -16.42 -1.90 17.79
N GLU A 257 -16.34 -1.37 19.01
CA GLU A 257 -15.52 -1.96 20.08
C GLU A 257 -16.07 -3.30 20.55
N VAL A 258 -15.17 -4.30 20.62
CA VAL A 258 -15.46 -5.60 21.25
C VAL A 258 -14.99 -5.60 22.70
N THR A 259 -13.91 -4.88 22.97
CA THR A 259 -13.34 -4.58 24.29
C THR A 259 -12.94 -3.11 24.31
N PRO A 260 -12.85 -2.47 25.50
CA PRO A 260 -12.52 -1.05 25.58
C PRO A 260 -11.26 -0.71 24.78
N GLY A 261 -11.42 0.19 23.83
CA GLY A 261 -10.33 0.69 23.00
C GLY A 261 -9.84 -0.24 21.89
N GLN A 262 -10.56 -1.34 21.61
CA GLN A 262 -10.11 -2.34 20.65
C GLN A 262 -11.21 -2.76 19.66
N LEU A 263 -10.79 -2.87 18.40
CA LEU A 263 -11.58 -3.42 17.31
C LEU A 263 -11.09 -4.83 16.99
N GLN A 264 -12.04 -5.73 16.72
CA GLN A 264 -11.73 -7.05 16.19
C GLN A 264 -11.91 -7.00 14.67
N TYR A 265 -10.82 -7.13 13.93
CA TYR A 265 -10.84 -7.17 12.48
C TYR A 265 -10.96 -8.60 11.95
N TYR A 266 -11.58 -8.70 10.78
CA TYR A 266 -11.81 -9.91 10.00
C TYR A 266 -11.41 -9.64 8.55
N PHE A 267 -10.55 -10.50 8.02
CA PHE A 267 -10.04 -10.41 6.65
C PHE A 267 -10.36 -11.67 5.87
N ALA A 268 -10.85 -11.51 4.64
CA ALA A 268 -10.85 -12.57 3.64
C ALA A 268 -9.88 -12.21 2.49
N THR A 269 -9.03 -13.16 2.13
CA THR A 269 -8.09 -13.03 1.00
C THR A 269 -8.54 -13.96 -0.11
N VAL A 270 -8.95 -13.38 -1.24
CA VAL A 270 -9.25 -14.10 -2.47
C VAL A 270 -8.00 -14.12 -3.33
N THR A 271 -7.63 -15.28 -3.89
CA THR A 271 -6.39 -15.46 -4.66
C THR A 271 -6.68 -15.93 -6.08
N TRP A 272 -6.21 -15.17 -7.06
CA TRP A 272 -6.19 -15.54 -8.47
C TRP A 272 -4.81 -16.05 -8.89
N ARG A 273 -4.81 -17.11 -9.72
CA ARG A 273 -3.61 -17.70 -10.32
C ARG A 273 -3.76 -17.84 -11.84
N PRO A 274 -2.64 -17.93 -12.57
CA PRO A 274 -2.66 -18.19 -14.01
C PRO A 274 -3.47 -19.44 -14.35
N SER A 275 -4.38 -19.30 -15.31
CA SER A 275 -5.18 -20.40 -15.86
C SER A 275 -5.18 -20.37 -17.38
N GLN A 276 -5.27 -21.56 -17.97
CA GLN A 276 -5.43 -21.76 -19.42
C GLN A 276 -6.90 -21.76 -19.86
N GLU A 277 -7.84 -21.62 -18.91
CA GLU A 277 -9.25 -21.55 -19.23
C GLU A 277 -9.57 -20.26 -19.99
N PRO A 278 -10.37 -20.33 -21.07
CA PRO A 278 -10.77 -19.17 -21.84
C PRO A 278 -11.71 -18.27 -21.02
N LEU A 279 -11.52 -16.95 -21.11
CA LEU A 279 -12.47 -15.99 -20.52
C LEU A 279 -13.74 -15.92 -21.36
N ASP A 280 -14.89 -16.08 -20.72
CA ASP A 280 -16.14 -15.56 -21.26
C ASP A 280 -16.09 -14.02 -21.14
N ALA A 281 -16.18 -13.33 -22.28
CA ALA A 281 -16.03 -11.88 -22.34
C ALA A 281 -17.28 -11.12 -21.86
N GLN A 282 -18.37 -11.80 -21.49
CA GLN A 282 -19.56 -11.13 -20.99
C GLN A 282 -19.42 -10.72 -19.52
N ARG A 283 -19.45 -9.38 -19.29
CA ARG A 283 -19.54 -8.71 -17.98
C ARG A 283 -18.57 -9.27 -16.94
N LEU A 284 -17.27 -9.18 -17.23
CA LEU A 284 -16.24 -9.44 -16.23
C LEU A 284 -16.41 -8.47 -15.06
N ASN A 285 -16.39 -9.03 -13.85
CA ASN A 285 -16.34 -8.34 -12.58
C ASN A 285 -17.57 -7.45 -12.32
N PRO A 286 -18.77 -8.04 -12.20
CA PRO A 286 -19.96 -7.30 -11.84
C PRO A 286 -19.81 -6.66 -10.45
N PRO A 287 -20.53 -5.56 -10.17
CA PRO A 287 -20.52 -4.94 -8.85
C PRO A 287 -21.07 -5.91 -7.80
N LEU A 288 -20.40 -5.99 -6.67
CA LEU A 288 -20.75 -6.88 -5.57
C LEU A 288 -21.40 -6.07 -4.45
N ARG A 289 -22.57 -6.51 -4.01
CA ARG A 289 -23.37 -5.86 -2.96
C ARG A 289 -23.99 -6.91 -2.08
N VAL A 290 -23.97 -6.67 -0.77
CA VAL A 290 -24.77 -7.43 0.19
C VAL A 290 -26.25 -7.35 -0.20
N ASN A 291 -26.91 -8.49 -0.33
CA ASN A 291 -28.29 -8.60 -0.86
C ASN A 291 -29.33 -9.01 0.19
N TRP A 292 -28.99 -8.93 1.48
CA TRP A 292 -29.90 -9.19 2.59
C TRP A 292 -30.05 -7.97 3.49
N ASP A 293 -31.15 -7.95 4.23
CA ASP A 293 -31.42 -6.93 5.23
C ASP A 293 -30.47 -7.12 6.42
N ARG A 294 -29.79 -6.03 6.78
CA ARG A 294 -28.91 -6.04 7.95
C ARG A 294 -29.75 -5.90 9.23
N PRO A 295 -29.33 -6.51 10.34
CA PRO A 295 -29.95 -6.24 11.63
C PRO A 295 -29.96 -4.73 11.87
N VAL A 296 -31.11 -4.18 12.27
CA VAL A 296 -31.20 -2.79 12.70
C VAL A 296 -30.31 -2.65 13.92
N PHE A 297 -29.21 -1.92 13.76
CA PHE A 297 -28.43 -1.48 14.90
C PHE A 297 -29.18 -0.31 15.51
N GLU A 298 -29.31 -0.25 16.83
CA GLU A 298 -29.76 0.97 17.49
C GLU A 298 -28.72 2.04 17.14
N ASP A 299 -29.03 2.87 16.14
CA ASP A 299 -28.21 4.00 15.73
C ASP A 299 -28.20 5.01 16.87
N SER A 300 -27.40 4.72 17.91
CA SER A 300 -26.93 5.78 18.76
C SER A 300 -26.14 6.70 17.83
N HIS A 301 -26.53 7.98 17.74
CA HIS A 301 -25.80 9.03 17.02
C HIS A 301 -24.32 9.20 17.49
N TRP A 302 -23.88 8.34 18.39
CA TRP A 302 -22.60 8.26 19.06
C TRP A 302 -21.72 7.15 18.46
N HIS A 303 -21.30 7.32 17.20
CA HIS A 303 -20.43 6.33 16.54
C HIS A 303 -18.96 6.45 16.96
N SER A 304 -18.51 7.68 17.19
CA SER A 304 -17.14 7.99 17.60
C SER A 304 -17.05 9.23 18.50
N ILE A 305 -15.95 9.35 19.23
CA ILE A 305 -15.60 10.52 20.04
C ILE A 305 -14.19 11.00 19.69
N ARG A 306 -14.01 12.32 19.58
CA ARG A 306 -12.69 12.93 19.28
C ARG A 306 -11.69 12.72 20.42
N GLU A 307 -10.44 12.48 20.06
CA GLU A 307 -9.31 12.33 20.98
C GLU A 307 -9.19 13.53 21.92
N SER A 308 -9.29 14.75 21.39
CA SER A 308 -9.19 15.97 22.19
C SER A 308 -10.19 16.03 23.35
N TYR A 309 -11.43 15.57 23.14
CA TYR A 309 -12.41 15.50 24.21
C TYR A 309 -12.05 14.42 25.25
N LEU A 310 -11.56 13.26 24.81
CA LEU A 310 -11.12 12.20 25.73
C LEU A 310 -9.99 12.71 26.63
N GLU A 311 -9.03 13.45 26.07
CA GLU A 311 -7.92 14.06 26.81
C GLU A 311 -8.41 15.13 27.81
N GLU A 312 -9.22 16.09 27.35
CA GLU A 312 -9.79 17.15 28.19
C GLU A 312 -10.63 16.60 29.33
N ALA A 313 -11.39 15.53 29.07
CA ALA A 313 -12.27 14.89 30.03
C ALA A 313 -11.56 13.83 30.91
N GLY A 314 -10.27 13.58 30.68
CA GLY A 314 -9.47 12.60 31.43
C GLY A 314 -9.91 11.15 31.24
N ILE A 315 -10.49 10.82 30.08
CA ILE A 315 -11.05 9.50 29.76
C ILE A 315 -9.98 8.62 29.12
N SER A 316 -9.61 7.52 29.79
CA SER A 316 -8.70 6.50 29.27
C SER A 316 -9.36 5.61 28.20
N MET A 317 -8.55 5.02 27.31
CA MET A 317 -8.96 3.98 26.35
C MET A 317 -9.53 2.72 27.03
N GLU A 318 -9.23 2.50 28.31
CA GLU A 318 -9.72 1.37 29.10
C GLU A 318 -11.18 1.54 29.57
N VAL A 319 -11.71 2.77 29.51
CA VAL A 319 -13.10 3.05 29.91
C VAL A 319 -14.06 2.44 28.88
N PRO A 320 -15.07 1.65 29.29
CA PRO A 320 -16.03 1.05 28.35
C PRO A 320 -16.79 2.08 27.52
N ALA A 321 -17.08 1.74 26.25
CA ALA A 321 -17.77 2.62 25.32
C ALA A 321 -19.08 3.22 25.87
N SER A 322 -19.88 2.42 26.59
CA SER A 322 -21.14 2.88 27.20
C SER A 322 -20.93 3.97 28.26
N GLU A 323 -19.87 3.87 29.06
CA GLU A 323 -19.52 4.87 30.07
C GLU A 323 -18.97 6.15 29.42
N VAL A 324 -18.18 6.00 28.35
CA VAL A 324 -17.70 7.13 27.55
C VAL A 324 -18.88 7.91 26.96
N ILE A 325 -19.87 7.23 26.38
CA ILE A 325 -21.08 7.86 25.84
C ILE A 325 -21.87 8.55 26.96
N ALA A 326 -22.09 7.88 28.10
CA ALA A 326 -22.83 8.45 29.22
C ALA A 326 -22.17 9.73 29.76
N LYS A 327 -20.84 9.73 29.87
CA LYS A 327 -20.06 10.90 30.28
C LYS A 327 -20.14 12.03 29.24
N ALA A 328 -20.00 11.71 27.96
CA ALA A 328 -20.11 12.70 26.90
C ALA A 328 -21.49 13.37 26.86
N ILE A 329 -22.57 12.60 27.04
CA ILE A 329 -23.92 13.14 27.19
C ILE A 329 -24.03 14.05 28.43
N ALA A 330 -23.46 13.63 29.57
CA ALA A 330 -23.51 14.42 30.81
C ALA A 330 -22.72 15.73 30.71
N ASP A 331 -21.61 15.74 29.99
CA ASP A 331 -20.78 16.92 29.74
C ASP A 331 -21.37 17.84 28.64
N GLY A 332 -22.48 17.43 27.99
CA GLY A 332 -23.10 18.18 26.90
C GLY A 332 -22.29 18.16 25.60
N TYR A 333 -21.46 17.14 25.41
CA TYR A 333 -20.77 16.93 24.13
C TYR A 333 -21.81 16.65 23.05
N GLU A 334 -21.78 17.42 21.97
CA GLU A 334 -22.58 17.12 20.79
C GLU A 334 -21.71 16.37 19.78
N PRO A 335 -22.07 15.13 19.40
CA PRO A 335 -21.37 14.45 18.33
C PRO A 335 -21.57 15.28 17.06
N ARG A 336 -20.49 15.87 16.53
CA ARG A 336 -20.55 16.45 15.19
C ARG A 336 -20.79 15.30 14.21
N GLY A 337 -21.89 15.41 13.44
CA GLY A 337 -22.26 14.43 12.42
C GLY A 337 -21.14 14.17 11.41
N SER A 338 -21.27 13.08 10.66
CA SER A 338 -20.33 12.66 9.61
C SER A 338 -20.06 13.71 8.52
N ASP A 339 -20.84 14.79 8.46
CA ASP A 339 -20.69 15.89 7.50
C ASP A 339 -19.42 16.74 7.70
N ASP A 340 -18.82 16.74 8.90
CA ASP A 340 -17.61 17.56 9.16
C ASP A 340 -16.32 16.91 8.63
N SER A 341 -16.37 15.65 8.16
CA SER A 341 -15.27 15.07 7.37
C SER A 341 -15.41 15.38 5.87
N MET A 342 -16.52 16.00 5.44
CA MET A 342 -16.70 16.43 4.06
C MET A 342 -16.08 17.79 3.74
N SER A 343 -15.89 18.67 4.73
CA SER A 343 -15.32 20.01 4.48
C SER A 343 -13.80 20.01 4.28
N GLU A 344 -13.12 18.89 4.54
CA GLU A 344 -11.68 18.71 4.25
C GLU A 344 -11.42 17.97 2.93
N TYR A 345 -12.47 17.64 2.15
CA TYR A 345 -12.29 17.31 0.73
C TYR A 345 -12.04 18.58 -0.09
N GLU A 346 -11.00 19.35 0.28
CA GLU A 346 -10.32 20.12 -0.74
C GLU A 346 -9.74 19.08 -1.70
N PHE A 347 -10.26 19.10 -2.92
CA PHE A 347 -9.75 18.36 -4.05
C PHE A 347 -8.35 18.92 -4.33
N GLU A 348 -7.37 18.56 -3.50
CA GLU A 348 -5.97 18.69 -3.86
C GLU A 348 -5.77 17.70 -5.01
N GLU A 349 -6.03 18.20 -6.22
CA GLU A 349 -5.31 17.81 -7.41
C GLU A 349 -3.87 17.61 -6.99
N TYR A 350 -3.34 16.42 -7.25
CA TYR A 350 -1.90 16.17 -7.15
C TYR A 350 -1.19 17.42 -7.69
N PRO A 351 -0.25 18.04 -6.97
CA PRO A 351 0.56 19.06 -7.58
C PRO A 351 1.19 18.43 -8.82
N GLU A 352 0.74 18.87 -10.00
CA GLU A 352 1.57 18.78 -11.18
C GLU A 352 2.84 19.53 -10.78
N ASP A 353 3.94 18.81 -10.60
CA ASP A 353 5.25 19.40 -10.39
C ASP A 353 5.55 20.29 -11.61
N SER A 354 5.16 21.56 -11.51
CA SER A 354 5.57 22.62 -12.43
C SER A 354 6.96 23.07 -12.02
N ASP A 355 7.95 22.24 -12.31
CA ASP A 355 9.33 22.71 -12.46
C ASP A 355 9.47 23.30 -13.86
N ASP A 356 9.02 24.55 -13.96
CA ASP A 356 9.29 25.46 -15.06
C ASP A 356 10.73 25.97 -14.92
N ASP A 357 11.69 25.21 -15.44
CA ASP A 357 13.05 25.67 -15.70
C ASP A 357 13.28 25.68 -17.23
N SER A 358 12.65 26.65 -17.90
CA SER A 358 13.07 27.07 -19.24
C SER A 358 14.28 28.00 -19.12
N ASP A 359 15.49 27.44 -19.12
CA ASP A 359 16.70 28.20 -19.40
C ASP A 359 16.81 28.46 -20.91
N GLU A 360 16.16 29.54 -21.36
CA GLU A 360 16.46 30.19 -22.64
C GLU A 360 17.75 31.03 -22.50
N ASP A 361 18.91 30.42 -22.73
CA ASP A 361 20.14 31.17 -22.99
C ASP A 361 20.09 31.79 -24.40
N SER A 362 19.61 33.03 -24.46
CA SER A 362 19.83 33.95 -25.58
C SER A 362 21.17 34.65 -25.39
N ASP A 363 22.20 34.18 -26.11
CA ASP A 363 23.49 34.87 -26.22
C ASP A 363 23.45 35.82 -27.44
N ASP A 364 23.19 37.11 -27.17
CA ASP A 364 23.45 38.22 -28.09
C ASP A 364 24.76 38.90 -27.68
N GLY A 365 25.80 38.67 -28.48
CA GLY A 365 27.12 39.26 -28.34
C GLY A 365 27.70 39.58 -29.71
N SER A 366 27.20 40.67 -30.30
CA SER A 366 27.77 41.30 -31.49
C SER A 366 29.11 41.99 -31.21
N GLU A 367 30.08 41.79 -32.11
CA GLU A 367 31.05 42.75 -32.69
C GLU A 367 32.33 42.02 -33.11
N GLU A 368 32.51 41.73 -34.40
CA GLU A 368 33.25 42.57 -35.36
C GLU A 368 34.78 42.62 -35.11
N LYS A 369 35.57 41.88 -35.91
CA LYS A 369 36.53 42.44 -36.88
C LYS A 369 37.53 41.41 -37.44
N GLY A 370 37.75 41.52 -38.75
CA GLY A 370 39.07 41.41 -39.35
C GLY A 370 39.41 40.08 -40.00
N GLY A 371 39.22 39.98 -41.31
CA GLY A 371 39.72 38.87 -42.12
C GLY A 371 41.23 38.94 -42.36
N PHE A 372 41.83 37.80 -42.73
CA PHE A 372 42.47 37.58 -44.03
C PHE A 372 42.93 36.12 -44.16
N GLN A 373 43.11 35.68 -45.40
CA GLN A 373 43.59 34.36 -45.81
C GLN A 373 44.99 33.98 -45.26
N ALA A 374 45.20 32.65 -45.22
CA ALA A 374 46.41 31.85 -44.95
C ALA A 374 46.59 31.38 -43.51
#